data_AF-A0A4Y8ZMB4-F1
#
_entry.id   AF-A0A4Y8ZMB4-F1
#
_cell.length_a   1.000
_cell.length_b   1.000
_cell.length_c   1.000
_cell.angle_alpha   90.00
_cell.angle_beta   90.00
_cell.angle_gamma   90.00
#
_symmetry.space_group_name_H-M   'P 1'
#
loop_
_entity.id
_entity.type
_entity.pdbx_description
1 polymer ?
#
loop_
_entity_poly.entity_id
_entity_poly.type
_entity_poly.pdbx_seq_one_letter_code
_entity_poly.pdbx_strand_id
1 'polypeptide(L)'
;MAEDAALDPPREILTDPHRSIVFPNHLRRLRRAAGFAKLLGLAQRVPEIPYIRLSKIERGEVVARPDEIVRIAAALDTAPEAVLLDIDDPGFDIGAWASEQHIRGGEHEDDAFAIALAAAIRHRRSRDPALTIARLEHDFGIAPVVLSRLENAHKSLDRWNPFVVTALLRLFGVESIEALRGSVEALRRTGALDERIAVLSGPAPRIERTRSKVAELRTQLAKRAQAAAEPPAVAEPGRLPVYGSPLPDGLLALVPTGRSVEAPGRAGPRCYALRICRPTLGAGLPASATLVVDPDRFPAAGGLAVVRESGGVRLLAVSLDEHGTMLGRSLNPAQEIALDAIDPAAIAGVVAAYFD
;
A
#
# COMPACT_ATOMS: atom_id res chain seq x y z
N MET A 1 -22.87 10.54 -56.10
CA MET A 1 -21.89 9.51 -55.73
C MET A 1 -21.10 10.07 -54.56
N ALA A 2 -21.42 9.63 -53.35
CA ALA A 2 -20.65 10.02 -52.17
C ALA A 2 -19.35 9.22 -52.20
N GLU A 3 -18.21 9.89 -52.15
CA GLU A 3 -16.90 9.27 -51.92
C GLU A 3 -16.98 8.47 -50.63
N ASP A 4 -16.84 7.16 -50.78
CA ASP A 4 -16.61 6.22 -49.69
C ASP A 4 -15.20 6.54 -49.16
N ALA A 5 -15.13 7.49 -48.24
CA ALA A 5 -13.90 7.81 -47.54
C ALA A 5 -13.49 6.54 -46.80
N ALA A 6 -12.54 5.82 -47.37
CA ALA A 6 -11.97 4.62 -46.78
C ALA A 6 -11.51 4.98 -45.36
N LEU A 7 -12.29 4.54 -44.37
CA LEU A 7 -11.92 4.64 -42.98
C LEU A 7 -10.56 3.93 -42.84
N ASP A 8 -9.56 4.64 -42.31
CA ASP A 8 -8.28 4.03 -42.00
C ASP A 8 -8.53 2.75 -41.18
N PRO A 9 -7.80 1.65 -41.47
CA PRO A 9 -7.98 0.42 -40.75
C PRO A 9 -7.74 0.66 -39.25
N PRO A 10 -8.57 0.06 -38.37
CA PRO A 10 -8.45 0.26 -36.94
C PRO A 10 -7.05 -0.12 -36.46
N ARG A 11 -6.52 0.65 -35.51
CA ARG A 11 -5.15 0.45 -35.03
C ARG A 11 -4.94 -0.94 -34.45
N GLU A 12 -3.83 -1.58 -34.83
CA GLU A 12 -3.43 -2.89 -34.30
C GLU A 12 -3.14 -2.81 -32.79
N ILE A 13 -3.60 -3.82 -32.05
CA ILE A 13 -3.34 -3.96 -30.61
C ILE A 13 -2.21 -4.97 -30.43
N LEU A 14 -1.03 -4.46 -30.08
CA LEU A 14 0.10 -5.27 -29.66
C LEU A 14 -0.07 -5.62 -28.18
N THR A 15 -0.13 -6.91 -27.86
CA THR A 15 -0.24 -7.35 -26.46
C THR A 15 1.14 -7.51 -25.82
N ASP A 16 1.25 -7.15 -24.54
CA ASP A 16 2.44 -7.43 -23.72
C ASP A 16 2.18 -8.69 -22.89
N PRO A 17 2.87 -9.82 -23.15
CA PRO A 17 2.69 -11.06 -22.40
C PRO A 17 3.05 -10.91 -20.91
N HIS A 18 3.79 -9.85 -20.56
CA HIS A 18 4.27 -9.56 -19.22
C HIS A 18 3.49 -8.43 -18.53
N ARG A 19 2.34 -7.99 -19.09
CA ARG A 19 1.54 -6.87 -18.55
C ARG A 19 1.09 -7.02 -17.09
N SER A 20 1.00 -8.25 -16.59
CA SER A 20 0.61 -8.56 -15.22
C SER A 20 1.74 -8.32 -14.21
N ILE A 21 2.98 -8.15 -14.68
CA ILE A 21 4.16 -7.86 -13.87
C ILE A 21 4.21 -6.36 -13.66
N VAL A 22 3.93 -5.93 -12.43
CA VAL A 22 3.90 -4.51 -12.02
C VAL A 22 5.15 -4.08 -11.25
N PHE A 23 5.95 -5.04 -10.79
CA PHE A 23 7.13 -4.78 -9.97
C PHE A 23 8.21 -5.86 -10.15
N PRO A 24 8.91 -5.89 -11.30
CA PRO A 24 10.10 -6.73 -11.43
C PRO A 24 11.15 -6.31 -10.38
N ASN A 25 11.84 -7.28 -9.80
CA ASN A 25 12.73 -7.06 -8.65
C ASN A 25 13.81 -8.15 -8.55
N HIS A 26 14.80 -7.94 -7.68
CA HIS A 26 15.88 -8.89 -7.43
C HIS A 26 15.63 -9.86 -6.28
N LEU A 27 14.43 -9.87 -5.67
CA LEU A 27 14.16 -10.59 -4.42
C LEU A 27 14.51 -12.07 -4.50
N ARG A 28 14.08 -12.77 -5.57
CA ARG A 28 14.37 -14.21 -5.73
C ARG A 28 15.88 -14.49 -5.80
N ARG A 29 16.63 -13.66 -6.53
CA ARG A 29 18.09 -13.76 -6.68
C ARG A 29 18.78 -13.53 -5.34
N LEU A 30 18.46 -12.43 -4.66
CA LEU A 30 19.01 -12.07 -3.35
C LEU A 30 18.68 -13.13 -2.30
N ARG A 31 17.43 -13.62 -2.27
CA ARG A 31 16.99 -14.67 -1.36
C ARG A 31 17.81 -15.96 -1.53
N ARG A 32 18.04 -16.39 -2.78
CA ARG A 32 18.87 -17.56 -3.06
C ARG A 32 20.33 -17.34 -2.66
N ALA A 33 20.88 -16.16 -2.93
CA ALA A 33 22.24 -15.79 -2.54
C ALA A 33 22.43 -15.78 -1.01
N ALA A 34 21.41 -15.34 -0.26
CA ALA A 34 21.38 -15.38 1.20
C ALA A 34 21.10 -16.79 1.80
N GLY A 35 21.11 -17.85 0.98
CA GLY A 35 20.96 -19.24 1.43
C GLY A 35 19.51 -19.71 1.64
N PHE A 36 18.50 -18.88 1.35
CA PHE A 36 17.09 -19.28 1.47
C PHE A 36 16.59 -19.96 0.19
N ALA A 37 16.71 -21.29 0.13
CA ALA A 37 16.23 -22.07 -1.02
C ALA A 37 14.72 -21.85 -1.31
N LYS A 38 13.90 -21.81 -0.26
CA LYS A 38 12.44 -21.60 -0.33
C LYS A 38 12.05 -20.24 0.25
N LEU A 39 11.00 -19.63 -0.30
CA LEU A 39 10.46 -18.35 0.18
C LEU A 39 10.01 -18.42 1.64
N LEU A 40 9.53 -19.58 2.09
CA LEU A 40 9.09 -19.79 3.47
C LEU A 40 10.20 -19.49 4.48
N GLY A 41 11.45 -19.80 4.17
CA GLY A 41 12.59 -19.52 5.06
C GLY A 41 12.82 -18.02 5.25
N LEU A 42 12.65 -17.22 4.19
CA LEU A 42 12.71 -15.76 4.28
C LEU A 42 11.49 -15.21 5.03
N ALA A 43 10.29 -15.75 4.80
CA ALA A 43 9.07 -15.31 5.49
C ALA A 43 9.16 -15.49 7.02
N GLN A 44 9.85 -16.53 7.50
CA GLN A 44 10.10 -16.74 8.94
C GLN A 44 11.04 -15.69 9.53
N ARG A 45 11.93 -15.09 8.72
CA ARG A 45 12.84 -14.01 9.13
C ARG A 45 12.20 -12.62 9.05
N VAL A 46 11.07 -12.50 8.36
CA VAL A 46 10.30 -11.25 8.21
C VAL A 46 8.82 -11.51 8.52
N PRO A 47 8.47 -11.88 9.77
CA PRO A 47 7.12 -12.30 10.14
C PRO A 47 6.06 -11.20 9.95
N GLU A 48 6.48 -9.94 9.86
CA GLU A 48 5.58 -8.79 9.70
C GLU A 48 5.05 -8.66 8.27
N ILE A 49 5.65 -9.36 7.30
CA ILE A 49 5.13 -9.44 5.93
C ILE A 49 4.49 -10.82 5.74
N PRO A 50 3.15 -10.91 5.58
CA PRO A 50 2.47 -12.18 5.37
C PRO A 50 3.07 -12.95 4.18
N TYR A 51 3.22 -14.27 4.31
CA TYR A 51 3.81 -15.12 3.26
C TYR A 51 3.18 -14.90 1.86
N ILE A 52 1.84 -14.81 1.80
CA ILE A 52 1.12 -14.56 0.55
C ILE A 52 1.53 -13.23 -0.07
N ARG A 53 1.71 -12.19 0.76
CA ARG A 53 2.13 -10.86 0.31
C ARG A 53 3.57 -10.89 -0.18
N LEU A 54 4.47 -11.51 0.56
CA LEU A 54 5.87 -11.69 0.17
C LEU A 54 6.01 -12.49 -1.14
N SER A 55 5.17 -13.51 -1.35
CA SER A 55 5.11 -14.29 -2.59
C SER A 55 4.66 -13.46 -3.79
N LYS A 56 3.69 -12.57 -3.61
CA LYS A 56 3.25 -11.64 -4.65
C LYS A 56 4.31 -10.58 -4.96
N ILE A 57 5.03 -10.10 -3.95
CA ILE A 57 6.16 -9.19 -4.13
C ILE A 57 7.26 -9.88 -4.95
N GLU A 58 7.69 -11.08 -4.56
CA GLU A 58 8.75 -11.80 -5.27
C GLU A 58 8.41 -12.04 -6.74
N ARG A 59 7.14 -12.40 -7.02
CA ARG A 59 6.64 -12.61 -8.39
C ARG A 59 6.33 -11.29 -9.13
N GLY A 60 6.53 -10.13 -8.50
CA GLY A 60 6.29 -8.83 -9.10
C GLY A 60 4.82 -8.52 -9.44
N GLU A 61 3.88 -9.23 -8.80
CA GLU A 61 2.43 -8.99 -8.96
C GLU A 61 1.94 -7.80 -8.13
N VAL A 62 2.70 -7.42 -7.11
CA VAL A 62 2.43 -6.25 -6.28
C VAL A 62 3.72 -5.48 -6.04
N VAL A 63 3.58 -4.17 -5.96
CA VAL A 63 4.68 -3.29 -5.56
C VAL A 63 4.87 -3.40 -4.05
N ALA A 64 6.11 -3.62 -3.63
CA ALA A 64 6.49 -3.59 -2.22
C ALA A 64 6.48 -2.16 -1.68
N ARG A 65 6.02 -1.97 -0.44
CA ARG A 65 6.09 -0.70 0.26
C ARG A 65 7.53 -0.42 0.69
N PRO A 66 7.93 0.85 0.91
CA PRO A 66 9.29 1.16 1.37
C PRO A 66 9.69 0.43 2.67
N ASP A 67 8.77 0.33 3.64
CA ASP A 67 9.02 -0.38 4.90
C ASP A 67 9.22 -1.88 4.68
N GLU A 68 8.48 -2.48 3.75
CA GLU A 68 8.62 -3.87 3.36
C GLU A 68 9.97 -4.13 2.70
N ILE A 69 10.40 -3.23 1.81
CA ILE A 69 11.70 -3.31 1.15
C ILE A 69 12.83 -3.25 2.18
N VAL A 70 12.76 -2.32 3.15
CA VAL A 70 13.76 -2.20 4.22
C VAL A 70 13.83 -3.47 5.07
N ARG A 71 12.69 -4.04 5.48
CA ARG A 71 12.65 -5.27 6.28
C ARG A 71 13.19 -6.48 5.51
N ILE A 72 12.80 -6.61 4.24
CA ILE A 72 13.29 -7.66 3.35
C ILE A 72 14.80 -7.55 3.19
N ALA A 73 15.31 -6.35 2.92
CA ALA A 73 16.73 -6.10 2.72
C ALA A 73 17.55 -6.39 3.99
N ALA A 74 17.04 -5.98 5.16
CA ALA A 74 17.66 -6.28 6.46
C ALA A 74 17.74 -7.80 6.71
N ALA A 75 16.68 -8.56 6.42
CA ALA A 75 16.69 -10.02 6.58
C ALA A 75 17.60 -10.75 5.58
N LEU A 76 17.95 -10.11 4.47
CA LEU A 76 18.85 -10.61 3.44
C LEU A 76 20.28 -10.05 3.56
N ASP A 77 20.55 -9.25 4.58
CA ASP A 77 21.84 -8.55 4.79
C ASP A 77 22.30 -7.77 3.55
N THR A 78 21.39 -6.95 3.00
CA THR A 78 21.65 -6.15 1.80
C THR A 78 21.06 -4.75 1.90
N ALA A 79 21.45 -3.86 0.98
CA ALA A 79 20.89 -2.52 0.90
C ALA A 79 19.44 -2.56 0.37
N PRO A 80 18.51 -1.74 0.87
CA PRO A 80 17.14 -1.65 0.37
C PRO A 80 17.04 -1.48 -1.15
N GLU A 81 17.94 -0.68 -1.73
CA GLU A 81 18.03 -0.41 -3.16
C GLU A 81 18.37 -1.65 -3.98
N ALA A 82 19.10 -2.62 -3.40
CA ALA A 82 19.49 -3.85 -4.10
C ALA A 82 18.29 -4.74 -4.42
N VAL A 83 17.16 -4.59 -3.70
CA VAL A 83 15.90 -5.30 -3.98
C VAL A 83 15.26 -4.79 -5.26
N LEU A 84 15.46 -3.50 -5.58
CA LEU A 84 14.89 -2.86 -6.77
C LEU A 84 15.66 -3.31 -8.01
N LEU A 85 14.93 -3.55 -9.10
CA LEU A 85 15.52 -3.89 -10.39
C LEU A 85 15.57 -2.63 -11.28
N ASP A 86 16.67 -2.48 -12.02
CA ASP A 86 16.75 -1.48 -13.08
C ASP A 86 16.22 -2.06 -14.40
N ILE A 87 15.10 -1.53 -14.88
CA ILE A 87 14.46 -2.04 -16.10
C ILE A 87 15.16 -1.57 -17.36
N ASP A 88 15.98 -0.51 -17.26
CA ASP A 88 16.74 0.05 -18.37
C ASP A 88 18.15 -0.56 -18.47
N ASP A 89 18.51 -1.51 -17.58
CA ASP A 89 19.74 -2.29 -17.68
C ASP A 89 19.76 -3.07 -19.01
N PRO A 90 20.74 -2.86 -19.90
CA PRO A 90 20.83 -3.59 -21.17
C PRO A 90 20.93 -5.11 -21.02
N GLY A 91 21.37 -5.60 -19.86
CA GLY A 91 21.42 -7.02 -19.52
C GLY A 91 20.12 -7.59 -18.96
N PHE A 92 19.11 -6.76 -18.69
CA PHE A 92 17.83 -7.21 -18.17
C PHE A 92 16.89 -7.67 -19.29
N ASP A 93 16.50 -8.94 -19.23
CA ASP A 93 15.44 -9.50 -20.07
C ASP A 93 14.21 -9.89 -19.22
N ILE A 94 13.06 -9.28 -19.52
CA ILE A 94 11.82 -9.54 -18.78
C ILE A 94 11.29 -10.97 -19.00
N GLY A 95 11.55 -11.56 -20.16
CA GLY A 95 11.14 -12.93 -20.49
C GLY A 95 11.87 -13.96 -19.64
N ALA A 96 13.20 -13.84 -19.56
CA ALA A 96 14.07 -14.62 -18.70
C ALA A 96 13.70 -14.44 -17.23
N TRP A 97 13.50 -13.18 -16.78
CA TRP A 97 13.04 -12.90 -15.43
C TRP A 97 11.70 -13.58 -15.12
N ALA A 98 10.70 -13.43 -16.00
CA ALA A 98 9.38 -14.03 -15.81
C ALA A 98 9.43 -15.57 -15.79
N SER A 99 10.27 -16.17 -16.65
CA SER A 99 10.51 -17.61 -16.70
C SER A 99 11.10 -18.13 -15.39
N GLU A 100 12.12 -17.45 -14.84
CA GLU A 100 12.65 -17.77 -13.51
C GLU A 100 11.57 -17.66 -12.43
N GLN A 101 10.62 -16.74 -12.60
CA GLN A 101 9.47 -16.57 -11.71
C GLN A 101 8.40 -17.66 -11.85
N HIS A 102 8.47 -18.49 -12.89
CA HIS A 102 7.44 -19.42 -13.34
C HIS A 102 6.12 -18.70 -13.68
N ILE A 103 6.22 -17.47 -14.17
CA ILE A 103 5.08 -16.68 -14.64
C ILE A 103 4.85 -17.01 -16.11
N ARG A 104 3.65 -17.51 -16.43
CA ARG A 104 3.21 -17.72 -17.82
C ARG A 104 2.62 -16.44 -18.38
N GLY A 105 2.87 -16.18 -19.67
CA GLY A 105 2.19 -15.12 -20.41
C GLY A 105 0.68 -15.37 -20.48
N GLY A 106 -0.12 -14.31 -20.51
CA GLY A 106 -1.58 -14.39 -20.68
C GLY A 106 -2.01 -14.82 -22.08
N GLU A 107 -3.28 -15.19 -22.24
CA GLU A 107 -3.88 -15.47 -23.55
C GLU A 107 -4.06 -14.17 -24.34
N HIS A 108 -3.57 -14.15 -25.59
CA HIS A 108 -3.42 -12.91 -26.38
C HIS A 108 -4.75 -12.22 -26.71
N GLU A 109 -5.85 -12.96 -26.94
CA GLU A 109 -7.12 -12.36 -27.37
C GLU A 109 -7.83 -11.60 -26.24
N ASP A 110 -7.83 -12.15 -25.02
CA ASP A 110 -8.44 -11.52 -23.86
C ASP A 110 -7.65 -10.31 -23.36
N ASP A 111 -6.35 -10.29 -23.61
CA ASP A 111 -5.49 -9.14 -23.34
C ASP A 111 -5.70 -8.01 -24.35
N ALA A 112 -5.89 -8.33 -25.63
CA ALA A 112 -6.23 -7.35 -26.65
C ALA A 112 -7.58 -6.69 -26.37
N PHE A 113 -8.59 -7.48 -25.99
CA PHE A 113 -9.89 -6.94 -25.62
C PHE A 113 -9.83 -6.06 -24.36
N ALA A 114 -9.02 -6.42 -23.36
CA ALA A 114 -8.85 -5.59 -22.17
C ALA A 114 -8.27 -4.20 -22.50
N ILE A 115 -7.34 -4.11 -23.46
CA ILE A 115 -6.79 -2.85 -23.95
C ILE A 115 -7.88 -2.02 -24.65
N ALA A 116 -8.66 -2.64 -25.54
CA ALA A 116 -9.75 -1.98 -26.23
C ALA A 116 -10.84 -1.48 -25.25
N LEU A 117 -11.22 -2.30 -24.27
CA LEU A 117 -12.18 -1.94 -23.23
C LEU A 117 -11.67 -0.78 -22.36
N ALA A 118 -10.41 -0.80 -21.96
CA ALA A 118 -9.79 0.31 -21.22
C ALA A 118 -9.84 1.62 -22.02
N ALA A 119 -9.59 1.54 -23.34
CA ALA A 119 -9.72 2.67 -24.24
C ALA A 119 -11.16 3.17 -24.33
N ALA A 120 -12.12 2.27 -24.46
CA ALA A 120 -13.54 2.59 -24.54
C ALA A 120 -14.08 3.23 -23.25
N ILE A 121 -13.66 2.77 -22.06
CA ILE A 121 -14.04 3.38 -20.78
C ILE A 121 -13.55 4.83 -20.72
N ARG A 122 -12.29 5.09 -21.08
CA ARG A 122 -11.74 6.45 -21.08
C ARG A 122 -12.41 7.34 -22.13
N HIS A 123 -12.69 6.80 -23.32
CA HIS A 123 -13.42 7.50 -24.37
C HIS A 123 -14.83 7.89 -23.89
N ARG A 124 -15.55 6.98 -23.22
CA ARG A 124 -16.87 7.29 -22.66
C ARG A 124 -16.80 8.41 -21.61
N ARG A 125 -15.82 8.35 -20.71
CA ARG A 125 -15.61 9.37 -19.67
C ARG A 125 -15.17 10.72 -20.23
N SER A 126 -14.42 10.76 -21.32
CA SER A 126 -14.03 12.04 -21.94
C SER A 126 -15.20 12.72 -22.66
N ARG A 127 -16.19 11.95 -23.11
CA ARG A 127 -17.40 12.45 -23.77
C ARG A 127 -18.52 12.83 -22.79
N ASP A 128 -18.49 12.30 -21.58
CA ASP A 128 -19.45 12.63 -20.52
C ASP A 128 -18.71 13.14 -19.27
N PRO A 129 -18.55 14.48 -19.13
CA PRO A 129 -17.92 15.08 -17.97
C PRO A 129 -18.61 14.74 -16.64
N ALA A 130 -19.88 14.32 -16.67
CA ALA A 130 -20.61 13.93 -15.47
C ALA A 130 -20.19 12.54 -14.96
N LEU A 131 -19.54 11.69 -15.77
CA LEU A 131 -18.95 10.41 -15.35
C LEU A 131 -17.64 10.60 -14.59
N THR A 132 -17.75 11.30 -13.46
CA THR A 132 -16.67 11.47 -12.50
C THR A 132 -16.36 10.15 -11.77
N ILE A 133 -15.20 10.07 -11.13
CA ILE A 133 -14.83 8.90 -10.30
C ILE A 133 -15.88 8.66 -9.21
N ALA A 134 -16.31 9.73 -8.53
CA ALA A 134 -17.33 9.66 -7.49
C ALA A 134 -18.67 9.14 -8.02
N ARG A 135 -19.07 9.56 -9.23
CA ARG A 135 -20.30 9.06 -9.86
C ARG A 135 -20.18 7.59 -10.27
N LEU A 136 -19.04 7.17 -10.81
CA LEU A 136 -18.80 5.77 -11.16
C LEU A 136 -18.83 4.86 -9.93
N GLU A 137 -18.30 5.34 -8.80
CA GLU A 137 -18.40 4.64 -7.52
C GLU A 137 -19.84 4.58 -7.01
N HIS A 138 -20.58 5.69 -7.02
CA HIS A 138 -21.94 5.77 -6.49
C HIS A 138 -22.98 5.03 -7.38
N ASP A 139 -23.02 5.32 -8.68
CA ASP A 139 -24.09 4.84 -9.58
C ASP A 139 -23.84 3.42 -10.10
N PHE A 140 -22.57 3.03 -10.22
CA PHE A 140 -22.15 1.75 -10.80
C PHE A 140 -21.39 0.84 -9.81
N GLY A 141 -21.02 1.35 -8.63
CA GLY A 141 -20.25 0.58 -7.65
C GLY A 141 -18.78 0.36 -8.04
N ILE A 142 -18.27 1.09 -9.03
CA ILE A 142 -16.89 0.93 -9.49
C ILE A 142 -15.96 1.77 -8.61
N ALA A 143 -15.40 1.14 -7.58
CA ALA A 143 -14.45 1.81 -6.68
C ALA A 143 -13.26 2.44 -7.44
N PRO A 144 -12.66 3.55 -6.97
CA PRO A 144 -11.59 4.27 -7.68
C PRO A 144 -10.40 3.38 -8.06
N VAL A 145 -10.02 2.45 -7.19
CA VAL A 145 -8.92 1.49 -7.45
C VAL A 145 -9.27 0.48 -8.55
N VAL A 146 -10.54 0.07 -8.65
CA VAL A 146 -11.03 -0.84 -9.69
C VAL A 146 -11.06 -0.10 -11.02
N LEU A 147 -11.61 1.13 -11.04
CA LEU A 147 -11.63 1.99 -12.22
C LEU A 147 -10.22 2.21 -12.76
N SER A 148 -9.27 2.59 -11.90
CA SER A 148 -7.88 2.78 -12.30
C SER A 148 -7.30 1.53 -12.97
N ARG A 149 -7.56 0.33 -12.44
CA ARG A 149 -7.08 -0.93 -13.01
C ARG A 149 -7.77 -1.29 -14.34
N LEU A 150 -9.05 -0.98 -14.48
CA LEU A 150 -9.79 -1.14 -15.74
C LEU A 150 -9.23 -0.22 -16.83
N GLU A 151 -9.05 1.06 -16.51
CA GLU A 151 -8.54 2.09 -17.43
C GLU A 151 -7.07 1.93 -17.83
N ASN A 152 -6.36 1.01 -17.18
CA ASN A 152 -4.98 0.65 -17.48
C ASN A 152 -4.85 -0.78 -18.02
N ALA A 153 -5.97 -1.42 -18.36
CA ALA A 153 -6.02 -2.78 -18.88
C ALA A 153 -5.15 -3.74 -18.04
N HIS A 154 -5.25 -3.69 -16.71
CA HIS A 154 -4.35 -4.45 -15.83
C HIS A 154 -4.63 -5.97 -15.87
N LYS A 155 -5.88 -6.37 -16.08
CA LYS A 155 -6.24 -7.78 -16.25
C LYS A 155 -7.32 -7.94 -17.30
N SER A 156 -7.33 -9.11 -17.92
CA SER A 156 -8.36 -9.57 -18.83
C SER A 156 -9.75 -9.56 -18.19
N LEU A 157 -10.81 -9.56 -19.01
CA LEU A 157 -12.18 -9.38 -18.54
C LEU A 157 -12.62 -10.52 -17.59
N ASP A 158 -12.27 -11.77 -17.94
CA ASP A 158 -12.56 -13.00 -17.20
C ASP A 158 -12.03 -12.99 -15.75
N ARG A 159 -10.95 -12.25 -15.50
CA ARG A 159 -10.34 -12.14 -14.17
C ARG A 159 -11.04 -11.13 -13.26
N TRP A 160 -12.04 -10.41 -13.74
CA TRP A 160 -12.86 -9.53 -12.92
C TRP A 160 -13.93 -10.30 -12.17
N ASN A 161 -14.30 -9.81 -10.98
CA ASN A 161 -15.42 -10.42 -10.27
C ASN A 161 -16.73 -10.13 -11.04
N PRO A 162 -17.78 -10.95 -10.86
CA PRO A 162 -19.03 -10.78 -11.58
C PRO A 162 -19.67 -9.40 -11.39
N PHE A 163 -19.54 -8.82 -10.19
CA PHE A 163 -20.06 -7.49 -9.88
C PHE A 163 -19.44 -6.38 -10.76
N VAL A 164 -18.13 -6.40 -10.97
CA VAL A 164 -17.44 -5.45 -11.85
C VAL A 164 -17.85 -5.67 -13.30
N VAL A 165 -18.04 -6.91 -13.73
CA VAL A 165 -18.55 -7.21 -15.08
C VAL A 165 -19.96 -6.63 -15.25
N THR A 166 -20.88 -6.88 -14.30
CA THR A 166 -22.23 -6.28 -14.32
C THR A 166 -22.20 -4.75 -14.34
N ALA A 167 -21.31 -4.13 -13.57
CA ALA A 167 -21.12 -2.68 -13.56
C ALA A 167 -20.65 -2.16 -14.93
N LEU A 168 -19.77 -2.89 -15.62
CA LEU A 168 -19.33 -2.56 -16.98
C LEU A 168 -20.45 -2.71 -18.00
N LEU A 169 -21.26 -3.77 -17.92
CA LEU A 169 -22.43 -3.95 -18.78
C LEU A 169 -23.40 -2.77 -18.64
N ARG A 170 -23.71 -2.38 -17.40
CA ARG A 170 -24.52 -1.20 -17.08
C ARG A 170 -23.87 0.10 -17.57
N LEU A 171 -22.55 0.25 -17.37
CA LEU A 171 -21.82 1.43 -17.82
C LEU A 171 -21.94 1.59 -19.33
N PHE A 172 -21.89 0.51 -20.10
CA PHE A 172 -22.02 0.56 -21.56
C PHE A 172 -23.47 0.53 -22.05
N GLY A 173 -24.45 0.24 -21.18
CA GLY A 173 -25.87 0.14 -21.53
C GLY A 173 -26.18 -1.12 -22.34
N VAL A 174 -25.50 -2.23 -22.04
CA VAL A 174 -25.63 -3.51 -22.73
C VAL A 174 -25.98 -4.62 -21.75
N GLU A 175 -26.56 -5.72 -22.25
CA GLU A 175 -27.08 -6.80 -21.41
C GLU A 175 -26.15 -8.02 -21.30
N SER A 176 -25.15 -8.14 -22.18
CA SER A 176 -24.23 -9.30 -22.20
C SER A 176 -22.79 -8.92 -22.54
N ILE A 177 -21.85 -9.84 -22.24
CA ILE A 177 -20.42 -9.67 -22.56
C ILE A 177 -20.21 -9.61 -24.08
N GLU A 178 -20.97 -10.38 -24.85
CA GLU A 178 -20.93 -10.37 -26.31
C GLU A 178 -21.37 -9.01 -26.85
N ALA A 179 -22.44 -8.42 -26.29
CA ALA A 179 -22.88 -7.08 -26.65
C ALA A 179 -21.85 -6.01 -26.25
N LEU A 180 -21.19 -6.17 -25.10
CA LEU A 180 -20.08 -5.30 -24.69
C LEU A 180 -18.91 -5.38 -25.67
N ARG A 181 -18.49 -6.59 -26.06
CA ARG A 181 -17.45 -6.83 -27.07
C ARG A 181 -17.83 -6.17 -28.40
N GLY A 182 -19.06 -6.33 -28.85
CA GLY A 182 -19.58 -5.70 -30.07
C GLY A 182 -19.58 -4.17 -30.01
N SER A 183 -19.96 -3.58 -28.87
CA SER A 183 -19.96 -2.13 -28.67
C SER A 183 -18.55 -1.53 -28.70
N VAL A 184 -17.60 -2.17 -28.00
CA VAL A 184 -16.18 -1.77 -28.02
C VAL A 184 -15.59 -1.91 -29.42
N GLU A 185 -15.90 -3.00 -30.13
CA GLU A 185 -15.42 -3.23 -31.49
C GLU A 185 -15.99 -2.23 -32.50
N ALA A 186 -17.24 -1.80 -32.33
CA ALA A 186 -17.82 -0.75 -33.15
C ALA A 186 -17.08 0.59 -32.95
N LEU A 187 -16.76 0.96 -31.71
CA LEU A 187 -15.93 2.14 -31.42
C LEU A 187 -14.54 2.01 -32.03
N ARG A 188 -13.92 0.82 -31.94
CA ARG A 188 -12.60 0.57 -32.54
C ARG A 188 -12.61 0.77 -34.06
N ARG A 189 -13.62 0.23 -34.75
CA ARG A 189 -13.77 0.39 -36.21
C ARG A 189 -13.92 1.84 -36.68
N THR A 190 -14.36 2.73 -35.81
CA THR A 190 -14.45 4.17 -36.12
C THR A 190 -13.16 4.95 -35.87
N GLY A 191 -12.09 4.30 -35.40
CA GLY A 191 -10.84 4.95 -34.99
C GLY A 191 -10.92 5.75 -33.68
N ALA A 192 -12.10 5.82 -33.05
CA ALA A 192 -12.36 6.62 -31.85
C ALA A 192 -11.52 6.23 -30.62
N LEU A 193 -10.89 5.05 -30.66
CA LEU A 193 -10.07 4.49 -29.58
C LEU A 193 -8.56 4.55 -29.85
N ASP A 194 -8.13 4.95 -31.06
CA ASP A 194 -6.77 4.73 -31.56
C ASP A 194 -5.70 5.46 -30.75
N GLU A 195 -5.94 6.72 -30.39
CA GLU A 195 -5.04 7.49 -29.53
C GLU A 195 -4.79 6.79 -28.20
N ARG A 196 -5.84 6.20 -27.62
CA ARG A 196 -5.73 5.54 -26.33
C ARG A 196 -5.11 4.15 -26.43
N ILE A 197 -5.44 3.40 -27.49
CA ILE A 197 -4.81 2.12 -27.80
C ILE A 197 -3.31 2.32 -27.96
N ALA A 198 -2.86 3.37 -28.67
CA ALA A 198 -1.45 3.68 -28.84
C ALA A 198 -0.68 3.79 -27.51
N VAL A 199 -1.32 4.34 -26.48
CA VAL A 199 -0.72 4.56 -25.15
C VAL A 199 -0.79 3.32 -24.26
N LEU A 200 -1.66 2.36 -24.56
CA LEU A 200 -1.87 1.15 -23.73
C LEU A 200 -1.26 -0.11 -24.35
N SER A 201 -1.03 -0.09 -25.66
CA SER A 201 -0.54 -1.20 -26.45
C SER A 201 0.98 -1.40 -26.31
N GLY A 202 1.41 -2.65 -26.39
CA GLY A 202 2.80 -3.07 -26.35
C GLY A 202 3.44 -3.00 -24.95
N PRO A 203 4.76 -3.23 -24.86
CA PRO A 203 5.48 -3.28 -23.58
C PRO A 203 5.81 -1.90 -23.00
N ALA A 204 5.84 -0.84 -23.83
CA ALA A 204 6.25 0.51 -23.43
C ALA A 204 5.48 1.06 -22.21
N PRO A 205 4.14 0.89 -22.10
CA PRO A 205 3.39 1.41 -20.95
C PRO A 205 3.73 0.71 -19.64
N ARG A 206 4.03 -0.60 -19.68
CA ARG A 206 4.51 -1.35 -18.51
C ARG A 206 5.92 -0.88 -18.12
N ILE A 207 6.81 -0.70 -19.09
CA ILE A 207 8.18 -0.23 -18.86
C ILE A 207 8.15 1.15 -18.19
N GLU A 208 7.39 2.10 -18.75
CA GLU A 208 7.30 3.46 -18.20
C GLU A 208 6.71 3.46 -16.77
N ARG A 209 5.65 2.69 -16.53
CA ARG A 209 5.07 2.55 -15.19
C ARG A 209 6.06 1.96 -14.19
N THR A 210 6.84 0.98 -14.63
CA THR A 210 7.89 0.36 -13.80
C THR A 210 8.98 1.37 -13.48
N ARG A 211 9.49 2.08 -14.49
CA ARG A 211 10.51 3.14 -14.33
C ARG A 211 10.06 4.20 -13.34
N SER A 212 8.86 4.76 -13.56
CA SER A 212 8.25 5.75 -12.68
C SER A 212 8.13 5.23 -11.24
N LYS A 213 7.68 3.98 -11.05
CA LYS A 213 7.52 3.40 -9.71
C LYS A 213 8.85 3.12 -9.02
N VAL A 214 9.86 2.64 -9.73
CA VAL A 214 11.21 2.40 -9.19
C VAL A 214 11.85 3.73 -8.79
N ALA A 215 11.72 4.78 -9.60
CA ALA A 215 12.21 6.12 -9.26
C ALA A 215 11.53 6.69 -8.00
N GLU A 216 10.21 6.51 -7.88
CA GLU A 216 9.44 6.89 -6.70
C GLU A 216 9.93 6.16 -5.45
N LEU A 217 10.14 4.84 -5.54
CA LEU A 217 10.64 4.01 -4.44
C LEU A 217 12.07 4.40 -4.04
N ARG A 218 12.98 4.61 -5.01
CA ARG A 218 14.34 5.10 -4.73
C ARG A 218 14.31 6.42 -3.95
N THR A 219 13.43 7.34 -4.33
CA THR A 219 13.24 8.61 -3.60
C THR A 219 12.73 8.39 -2.18
N GLN A 220 11.74 7.50 -1.99
CA GLN A 220 11.18 7.19 -0.67
C GLN A 220 12.20 6.49 0.24
N LEU A 221 13.00 5.58 -0.30
CA LEU A 221 14.09 4.90 0.42
C LEU A 221 15.20 5.88 0.82
N ALA A 222 15.65 6.74 -0.10
CA ALA A 222 16.65 7.76 0.18
C ALA A 222 16.20 8.72 1.29
N LYS A 223 14.96 9.21 1.24
CA LYS A 223 14.38 10.04 2.32
C LYS A 223 14.38 9.33 3.66
N ARG A 224 14.08 8.03 3.67
CA ARG A 224 14.04 7.22 4.90
C ARG A 224 15.45 6.96 5.44
N ALA A 225 16.42 6.69 4.56
CA ALA A 225 17.82 6.55 4.91
C ALA A 225 18.37 7.86 5.49
N GLN A 226 18.02 9.00 4.89
CA GLN A 226 18.37 10.32 5.42
C GLN A 226 17.77 10.56 6.81
N ALA A 227 16.49 10.25 7.02
CA ALA A 227 15.85 10.36 8.33
C ALA A 227 16.42 9.40 9.39
N ALA A 228 17.05 8.29 8.97
CA ALA A 228 17.72 7.34 9.86
C ALA A 228 19.20 7.70 10.12
N ALA A 229 19.84 8.39 9.17
CA ALA A 229 21.23 8.85 9.23
C ALA A 229 21.37 10.25 9.85
N GLU A 230 20.29 11.04 9.85
CA GLU A 230 20.18 12.19 10.73
C GLU A 230 20.40 11.68 12.16
N PRO A 231 21.45 12.15 12.86
CA PRO A 231 21.60 11.83 14.26
C PRO A 231 20.27 12.17 14.93
N PRO A 232 19.73 11.30 15.82
CA PRO A 232 18.56 11.69 16.59
C PRO A 232 18.88 13.07 17.14
N ALA A 233 18.05 14.06 16.76
CA ALA A 233 18.28 15.46 17.13
C ALA A 233 18.73 15.44 18.58
N VAL A 234 19.99 15.86 18.81
CA VAL A 234 20.65 15.70 20.11
C VAL A 234 19.63 16.15 21.14
N ALA A 235 19.16 15.21 21.95
CA ALA A 235 18.15 15.50 22.95
C ALA A 235 18.75 16.64 23.78
N GLU A 236 18.23 17.86 23.61
CA GLU A 236 18.58 18.93 24.51
C GLU A 236 18.31 18.38 25.92
N PRO A 237 19.28 18.37 26.83
CA PRO A 237 19.10 17.76 28.14
C PRO A 237 17.83 18.34 28.78
N GLY A 238 16.84 17.48 29.03
CA GLY A 238 15.52 17.89 29.50
C GLY A 238 14.44 18.09 28.42
N ARG A 239 14.65 17.69 27.16
CA ARG A 239 13.59 17.69 26.12
C ARG A 239 13.42 16.31 25.46
N LEU A 240 12.17 15.90 25.29
CA LEU A 240 11.77 14.64 24.66
C LEU A 240 11.25 14.91 23.24
N PRO A 241 11.72 14.17 22.22
CA PRO A 241 11.13 14.23 20.88
C PRO A 241 9.70 13.69 20.89
N VAL A 242 8.82 14.37 20.16
CA VAL A 242 7.41 14.00 20.01
C VAL A 242 7.23 13.13 18.78
N TYR A 243 6.69 11.94 18.99
CA TYR A 243 6.29 11.00 17.96
C TYR A 243 4.77 10.97 17.82
N GLY A 244 4.25 10.64 16.65
CA GLY A 244 2.84 10.33 16.48
C GLY A 244 2.39 10.47 15.03
N SER A 245 1.78 9.41 14.52
CA SER A 245 0.99 9.43 13.29
C SER A 245 -0.16 8.45 13.44
N PRO A 246 -1.41 8.87 13.16
CA PRO A 246 -2.57 8.02 13.40
C PRO A 246 -2.64 6.85 12.40
N LEU A 247 -2.89 5.65 12.92
CA LEU A 247 -3.14 4.43 12.13
C LEU A 247 -4.62 4.01 12.24
N PRO A 248 -5.08 3.05 11.41
CA PRO A 248 -6.38 2.40 11.58
C PRO A 248 -6.52 1.75 12.97
N ASP A 249 -7.77 1.49 13.38
CA ASP A 249 -8.11 0.80 14.63
C ASP A 249 -7.62 1.51 15.92
N GLY A 250 -7.37 2.83 15.88
CA GLY A 250 -6.95 3.59 17.06
C GLY A 250 -5.46 3.41 17.45
N LEU A 251 -4.67 2.78 16.58
CA LEU A 251 -3.23 2.66 16.73
C LEU A 251 -2.49 3.95 16.38
N LEU A 252 -1.27 4.08 16.92
CA LEU A 252 -0.35 5.18 16.66
C LEU A 252 1.00 4.64 16.17
N ALA A 253 1.51 5.21 15.08
CA ALA A 253 2.87 4.98 14.62
C ALA A 253 3.83 5.93 15.34
N LEU A 254 5.02 5.43 15.70
CA LEU A 254 6.10 6.21 16.28
C LEU A 254 6.88 6.95 15.18
N VAL A 255 6.20 7.88 14.50
CA VAL A 255 6.79 8.75 13.47
C VAL A 255 7.20 10.08 14.10
N PRO A 256 8.46 10.55 13.95
CA PRO A 256 8.88 11.84 14.46
C PRO A 256 8.03 12.99 13.89
N THR A 257 7.59 13.89 14.75
CA THR A 257 6.77 15.06 14.35
C THR A 257 7.61 16.33 14.11
N GLY A 258 8.89 16.31 14.48
CA GLY A 258 9.77 17.48 14.51
C GLY A 258 9.54 18.40 15.73
N ARG A 259 8.57 18.10 16.60
CA ARG A 259 8.35 18.81 17.86
C ARG A 259 9.09 18.15 19.03
N SER A 260 9.33 18.92 20.09
CA SER A 260 9.84 18.44 21.37
C SER A 260 9.06 19.04 22.53
N VAL A 261 8.95 18.29 23.63
CA VAL A 261 8.37 18.74 24.91
C VAL A 261 9.40 18.64 26.01
N GLU A 262 9.21 19.36 27.12
CA GLU A 262 10.08 19.22 28.28
C GLU A 262 9.93 17.83 28.91
N ALA A 263 11.03 17.24 29.34
CA ALA A 263 11.05 15.99 30.07
C ALA A 263 10.60 16.27 31.52
N PRO A 264 9.55 15.62 32.04
CA PRO A 264 9.21 15.76 33.45
C PRO A 264 10.36 15.23 34.30
N GLY A 265 10.64 15.85 35.46
CA GLY A 265 11.78 15.45 36.32
C GLY A 265 11.75 14.00 36.82
N ARG A 266 10.64 13.29 36.62
CA ARG A 266 10.45 11.86 36.92
C ARG A 266 10.62 10.93 35.70
N ALA A 267 10.96 11.45 34.53
CA ALA A 267 11.14 10.66 33.30
C ALA A 267 12.36 9.73 33.41
N GLY A 268 12.16 8.44 33.17
CA GLY A 268 13.24 7.47 33.00
C GLY A 268 14.06 7.70 31.70
N PRO A 269 15.22 7.06 31.57
CA PRO A 269 16.15 7.26 30.45
C PRO A 269 15.58 6.83 29.09
N ARG A 270 14.55 5.96 29.07
CA ARG A 270 13.89 5.49 27.83
C ARG A 270 12.58 6.22 27.52
N CYS A 271 12.30 7.34 28.20
CA CYS A 271 11.09 8.10 27.96
C CYS A 271 11.01 8.69 26.55
N TYR A 272 9.80 8.80 26.02
CA TYR A 272 9.53 9.50 24.77
C TYR A 272 8.17 10.21 24.84
N ALA A 273 7.97 11.22 23.99
CA ALA A 273 6.69 11.91 23.91
C ALA A 273 5.84 11.36 22.75
N LEU A 274 4.55 11.17 23.00
CA LEU A 274 3.59 10.58 22.06
C LEU A 274 2.40 11.53 21.87
N ARG A 275 2.22 12.02 20.65
CA ARG A 275 1.02 12.75 20.22
C ARG A 275 -0.11 11.74 20.00
N ILE A 276 -1.26 12.02 20.60
CA ILE A 276 -2.38 11.08 20.63
C ILE A 276 -3.14 11.08 19.29
N CYS A 277 -3.09 12.20 18.56
CA CYS A 277 -3.60 12.37 17.19
C CYS A 277 -5.12 12.16 17.00
N ARG A 278 -5.82 11.56 17.97
CA ARG A 278 -7.26 11.28 18.00
C ARG A 278 -7.78 11.24 19.45
N PRO A 279 -9.06 11.53 19.71
CA PRO A 279 -9.64 11.40 21.05
C PRO A 279 -9.98 9.94 21.40
N THR A 280 -8.95 9.08 21.47
CA THR A 280 -9.09 7.61 21.69
C THR A 280 -9.76 7.27 23.03
N LEU A 281 -9.61 8.15 24.03
CA LEU A 281 -10.20 8.02 25.37
C LEU A 281 -11.36 9.01 25.63
N GLY A 282 -11.94 9.57 24.57
CA GLY A 282 -13.05 10.53 24.67
C GLY A 282 -12.61 11.96 24.98
N ALA A 283 -13.54 12.78 25.49
CA ALA A 283 -13.35 14.22 25.64
C ALA A 283 -12.28 14.64 26.67
N GLY A 284 -11.92 13.75 27.60
CA GLY A 284 -10.91 14.04 28.64
C GLY A 284 -9.47 14.09 28.12
N LEU A 285 -9.24 13.64 26.88
CA LEU A 285 -7.90 13.60 26.29
C LEU A 285 -7.96 13.95 24.80
N PRO A 286 -7.74 15.23 24.43
CA PRO A 286 -7.93 15.68 23.06
C PRO A 286 -6.87 15.08 22.13
N ALA A 287 -7.18 15.06 20.82
CA ALA A 287 -6.24 14.66 19.78
C ALA A 287 -4.94 15.49 19.80
N SER A 288 -5.00 16.70 20.36
CA SER A 288 -3.88 17.60 20.55
C SER A 288 -3.08 17.37 21.83
N ALA A 289 -3.42 16.40 22.67
CA ALA A 289 -2.60 16.13 23.85
C ALA A 289 -1.33 15.34 23.47
N THR A 290 -0.25 15.62 24.20
CA THR A 290 1.05 14.94 24.08
C THR A 290 1.36 14.24 25.40
N LEU A 291 1.53 12.92 25.35
CA LEU A 291 1.83 12.10 26.52
C LEU A 291 3.32 11.85 26.64
N VAL A 292 3.86 11.81 27.86
CA VAL A 292 5.20 11.28 28.11
C VAL A 292 5.06 9.84 28.55
N VAL A 293 5.60 8.93 27.74
CA VAL A 293 5.55 7.49 27.94
C VAL A 293 6.88 7.02 28.48
N ASP A 294 6.86 6.28 29.57
CA ASP A 294 8.04 5.73 30.25
C ASP A 294 8.00 4.19 30.20
N PRO A 295 8.77 3.55 29.29
CA PRO A 295 8.88 2.10 29.20
C PRO A 295 9.49 1.43 30.44
N ASP A 296 10.12 2.20 31.33
CA ASP A 296 10.72 1.68 32.57
C ASP A 296 9.74 1.73 33.75
N ARG A 297 8.50 2.19 33.52
CA ARG A 297 7.46 2.23 34.52
C ARG A 297 6.26 1.40 34.10
N PHE A 298 5.78 0.60 35.05
CA PHE A 298 4.52 -0.09 34.88
C PHE A 298 3.33 0.87 35.09
N PRO A 299 2.24 0.74 34.32
CA PRO A 299 1.05 1.56 34.54
C PRO A 299 0.42 1.32 35.91
N ALA A 300 -0.16 2.38 36.48
CA ALA A 300 -0.93 2.31 37.73
C ALA A 300 -2.43 2.28 37.44
N ALA A 301 -3.20 1.66 38.34
CA ALA A 301 -4.67 1.71 38.32
C ALA A 301 -5.16 3.17 38.39
N GLY A 302 -6.13 3.54 37.54
CA GLY A 302 -6.59 4.92 37.36
C GLY A 302 -5.67 5.79 36.50
N GLY A 303 -4.55 5.24 36.01
CA GLY A 303 -3.62 5.91 35.11
C GLY A 303 -3.87 5.61 33.63
N LEU A 304 -2.85 5.89 32.82
CA LEU A 304 -2.83 5.57 31.39
C LEU A 304 -1.68 4.61 31.08
N ALA A 305 -1.92 3.72 30.12
CA ALA A 305 -0.96 2.77 29.60
C ALA A 305 -0.80 2.93 28.09
N VAL A 306 0.41 2.69 27.60
CA VAL A 306 0.70 2.52 26.19
C VAL A 306 1.14 1.08 25.96
N VAL A 307 0.41 0.35 25.12
CA VAL A 307 0.69 -1.05 24.77
C VAL A 307 1.25 -1.11 23.35
N ARG A 308 2.30 -1.88 23.15
CA ARG A 308 2.89 -2.14 21.84
C ARG A 308 2.19 -3.31 21.17
N GLU A 309 1.67 -3.08 19.97
CA GLU A 309 1.04 -4.07 19.11
C GLU A 309 1.80 -4.22 17.79
N SER A 310 1.52 -5.28 17.01
CA SER A 310 2.23 -5.61 15.76
C SER A 310 2.20 -4.51 14.69
N GLY A 311 1.30 -3.52 14.82
CA GLY A 311 1.17 -2.39 13.89
C GLY A 311 1.55 -1.02 14.45
N GLY A 312 1.77 -0.87 15.76
CA GLY A 312 1.97 0.45 16.39
C GLY A 312 1.85 0.39 17.91
N VAL A 313 1.48 1.53 18.50
CA VAL A 313 1.18 1.62 19.93
C VAL A 313 -0.27 2.02 20.16
N ARG A 314 -0.89 1.49 21.22
CA ARG A 314 -2.26 1.76 21.62
C ARG A 314 -2.27 2.47 22.97
N LEU A 315 -3.09 3.50 23.10
CA LEU A 315 -3.33 4.20 24.35
C LEU A 315 -4.58 3.64 25.04
N LEU A 316 -4.44 3.32 26.34
CA LEU A 316 -5.49 2.72 27.16
C LEU A 316 -5.62 3.47 28.49
N ALA A 317 -6.85 3.62 28.97
CA ALA A 317 -7.13 3.98 30.36
C ALA A 317 -7.07 2.71 31.22
N VAL A 318 -6.36 2.79 32.34
CA VAL A 318 -6.12 1.64 33.21
C VAL A 318 -7.14 1.61 34.34
N SER A 319 -7.80 0.47 34.50
CA SER A 319 -8.76 0.20 35.58
C SER A 319 -8.48 -1.17 36.20
N LEU A 320 -9.09 -1.44 37.35
CA LEU A 320 -9.10 -2.77 37.96
C LEU A 320 -10.52 -3.32 37.88
N ASP A 321 -10.64 -4.63 37.70
CA ASP A 321 -11.91 -5.33 37.86
C ASP A 321 -12.18 -5.69 39.34
N GLU A 322 -13.29 -6.38 39.57
CA GLU A 322 -13.71 -6.85 40.89
C GLU A 322 -12.75 -7.89 41.53
N HIS A 323 -11.84 -8.46 40.74
CA HIS A 323 -10.84 -9.44 41.16
C HIS A 323 -9.44 -8.84 41.27
N GLY A 324 -9.28 -7.53 41.01
CA GLY A 324 -7.99 -6.84 41.05
C GLY A 324 -7.13 -7.07 39.79
N THR A 325 -7.68 -7.63 38.72
CA THR A 325 -7.01 -7.78 37.43
C THR A 325 -6.95 -6.43 36.71
N MET A 326 -5.80 -6.14 36.12
CA MET A 326 -5.59 -4.87 35.44
C MET A 326 -6.15 -4.88 34.02
N LEU A 327 -7.08 -3.96 33.75
CA LEU A 327 -7.76 -3.80 32.46
C LEU A 327 -7.40 -2.47 31.81
N GLY A 328 -7.03 -2.51 30.54
CA GLY A 328 -6.85 -1.35 29.67
C GLY A 328 -8.07 -1.13 28.78
N ARG A 329 -8.62 0.09 28.77
CA ARG A 329 -9.81 0.44 27.99
C ARG A 329 -9.54 1.55 26.98
N SER A 330 -10.07 1.43 25.77
CA SER A 330 -10.21 2.53 24.82
C SER A 330 -11.68 2.75 24.44
N LEU A 331 -12.03 3.99 24.07
CA LEU A 331 -13.40 4.34 23.65
C LEU A 331 -13.54 4.38 22.13
N ASN A 332 -12.47 4.77 21.41
CA ASN A 332 -12.49 4.95 19.95
C ASN A 332 -11.26 4.31 19.28
N PRO A 333 -11.33 3.03 18.85
CA PRO A 333 -12.48 2.12 18.97
C PRO A 333 -12.71 1.63 20.40
N ALA A 334 -13.91 1.16 20.70
CA ALA A 334 -14.24 0.57 21.98
C ALA A 334 -13.52 -0.77 22.13
N GLN A 335 -12.59 -0.87 23.07
CA GLN A 335 -11.84 -2.10 23.35
C GLN A 335 -11.53 -2.20 24.84
N GLU A 336 -11.43 -3.44 25.32
CA GLU A 336 -10.99 -3.80 26.65
C GLU A 336 -9.93 -4.90 26.53
N ILE A 337 -8.82 -4.74 27.25
CA ILE A 337 -7.65 -5.60 27.14
C ILE A 337 -7.16 -5.93 28.55
N ALA A 338 -7.00 -7.22 28.86
CA ALA A 338 -6.38 -7.65 30.11
C ALA A 338 -4.86 -7.38 30.04
N LEU A 339 -4.38 -6.39 30.79
CA LEU A 339 -2.98 -5.99 30.79
C LEU A 339 -2.08 -7.06 31.42
N ASP A 340 -2.60 -7.83 32.37
CA ASP A 340 -1.87 -8.90 33.06
C ASP A 340 -1.53 -10.08 32.12
N ALA A 341 -2.23 -10.20 30.98
CA ALA A 341 -1.98 -11.22 29.97
C ALA A 341 -0.97 -10.78 28.90
N ILE A 342 -0.51 -9.52 28.94
CA ILE A 342 0.45 -8.97 27.98
C ILE A 342 1.86 -9.04 28.59
N ASP A 343 2.85 -9.35 27.76
CA ASP A 343 4.26 -9.26 28.15
C ASP A 343 4.57 -7.88 28.75
N PRO A 344 5.04 -7.79 30.01
CA PRO A 344 5.37 -6.51 30.65
C PRO A 344 6.31 -5.63 29.83
N ALA A 345 7.18 -6.20 28.99
CA ALA A 345 8.06 -5.45 28.10
C ALA A 345 7.32 -4.70 26.98
N ALA A 346 6.08 -5.08 26.69
CA ALA A 346 5.20 -4.44 25.70
C ALA A 346 4.28 -3.37 26.31
N ILE A 347 4.34 -3.13 27.62
CA ILE A 347 3.49 -2.18 28.34
C ILE A 347 4.35 -1.06 28.92
N ALA A 348 3.93 0.19 28.72
CA ALA A 348 4.59 1.36 29.29
C ALA A 348 3.60 2.25 30.02
N GLY A 349 4.00 2.80 31.15
CA GLY A 349 3.23 3.78 31.90
C GLY A 349 3.35 5.17 31.29
N VAL A 350 2.28 5.96 31.43
CA VAL A 350 2.32 7.40 31.08
C VAL A 350 2.62 8.21 32.34
N VAL A 351 3.66 9.04 32.27
CA VAL A 351 4.14 9.83 33.43
C VAL A 351 3.77 11.30 33.37
N ALA A 352 3.33 11.81 32.22
CA ALA A 352 2.82 13.17 32.09
C ALA A 352 1.90 13.29 30.87
N ALA A 353 1.03 14.28 30.89
CA ALA A 353 0.22 14.69 29.74
C ALA A 353 0.30 16.20 29.62
N TYR A 354 0.69 16.68 28.44
CA TYR A 354 0.69 18.08 28.06
C TYR A 354 -0.51 18.36 27.16
N PHE A 355 -1.27 19.39 27.50
CA PHE A 355 -2.39 19.87 26.71
C PHE A 355 -1.94 21.19 26.09
N ASP A 356 -1.78 21.20 24.76
CA ASP A 356 -1.51 22.42 23.98
C ASP A 356 -2.77 23.30 23.93
#